data_AF-A0A1I7Y3L8-F1
#
_entry.id   AF-A0A1I7Y3L8-F1
#
_cell.length_a   1.000
_cell.length_b   1.000
_cell.length_c   1.000
_cell.angle_alpha   90.00
_cell.angle_beta   90.00
_cell.angle_gamma   90.00
#
_symmetry.space_group_name_H-M   'P 1'
#
loop_
_entity.id
_entity.type
_entity.pdbx_description
1 polymer ?
#
loop_
_entity_poly.entity_id
_entity_poly.type
_entity_poly.pdbx_seq_one_letter_code
_entity_poly.pdbx_strand_id
1 'polypeptide(L)'
;MLHNARVVSKKEEALPNSSSSSSSTSSTTTTTSTTTTTTTTTTPTSNPSIFVSNNILEENFPVGQPTARAISGETSNCVDGKIYSYNKSTVSDWQSIIGTETYAFYLDCAQACACVTTEECYEASSEEILLLLAPFCLGDSCAMYMLAIDSSLSQSSATELNAVGSKATTFTLASQDDLATGSYKPLPGNFKKIAAVGCGGCPVRMNC
;
A
#
# COMPACT_ATOMS: atom_id res chain seq x y z
N MET A 1 -28.02 18.00 40.94
CA MET A 1 -28.18 19.45 40.68
C MET A 1 -28.10 19.67 39.18
N LEU A 2 -29.25 19.98 38.56
CA LEU A 2 -29.36 20.28 37.14
C LEU A 2 -28.78 21.65 36.84
N HIS A 3 -27.93 21.78 35.82
CA HIS A 3 -27.68 23.05 35.15
C HIS A 3 -27.77 22.86 33.64
N ASN A 4 -28.93 23.26 33.12
CA ASN A 4 -29.14 23.60 31.72
C ASN A 4 -28.33 24.85 31.38
N ALA A 5 -27.57 24.84 30.29
CA ALA A 5 -27.05 26.05 29.69
C ALA A 5 -27.35 26.08 28.18
N ARG A 6 -27.73 27.28 27.76
CA ARG A 6 -28.65 27.62 26.68
C ARG A 6 -27.87 28.02 25.42
N VAL A 7 -28.37 27.57 24.29
CA VAL A 7 -27.96 27.97 22.93
C VAL A 7 -28.17 29.46 22.71
N VAL A 8 -27.18 30.14 22.09
CA VAL A 8 -27.39 31.40 21.36
C VAL A 8 -26.63 31.33 20.04
N SER A 9 -27.36 31.05 18.96
CA SER A 9 -26.89 31.19 17.59
C SER A 9 -26.89 32.67 17.18
N LYS A 10 -25.75 33.19 16.73
CA LYS A 10 -25.68 34.46 16.00
C LYS A 10 -25.73 34.17 14.50
N LYS A 11 -26.83 34.59 13.88
CA LYS A 11 -27.05 34.68 12.44
C LYS A 11 -26.37 35.96 11.96
N GLU A 12 -25.31 35.84 11.16
CA GLU A 12 -24.69 36.98 10.47
C GLU A 12 -25.06 36.90 8.98
N GLU A 13 -25.74 37.96 8.54
CA GLU A 13 -26.36 38.12 7.23
C GLU A 13 -25.41 39.00 6.39
N ALA A 14 -24.77 38.43 5.37
CA ALA A 14 -23.85 39.14 4.49
C ALA A 14 -24.50 39.43 3.13
N LEU A 15 -24.31 40.68 2.69
CA LEU A 15 -24.87 41.32 1.50
C LEU A 15 -24.42 40.69 0.16
N PRO A 16 -25.24 40.81 -0.90
CA PRO A 16 -24.86 40.42 -2.26
C PRO A 16 -24.00 41.51 -2.91
N ASN A 17 -22.74 41.21 -3.22
CA ASN A 17 -21.89 42.08 -4.01
C ASN A 17 -21.83 41.57 -5.47
N SER A 18 -22.55 42.25 -6.36
CA SER A 18 -22.47 42.05 -7.81
C SER A 18 -21.15 42.60 -8.31
N SER A 19 -20.33 41.75 -8.93
CA SER A 19 -19.13 42.18 -9.66
C SER A 19 -19.09 41.51 -11.02
N SER A 20 -19.17 42.36 -12.03
CA SER A 20 -19.12 42.07 -13.46
C SER A 20 -17.71 41.63 -13.84
N SER A 21 -17.54 40.39 -14.28
CA SER A 21 -16.28 39.88 -14.81
C SER A 21 -16.39 39.63 -16.32
N SER A 22 -15.63 40.43 -17.06
CA SER A 22 -15.39 40.36 -18.49
C SER A 22 -14.77 39.02 -18.90
N SER A 23 -15.37 38.34 -19.88
CA SER A 23 -14.86 37.09 -20.43
C SER A 23 -13.71 37.36 -21.39
N SER A 24 -12.49 37.00 -21.00
CA SER A 24 -11.34 36.90 -21.91
C SER A 24 -11.21 35.45 -22.38
N THR A 25 -11.42 35.24 -23.68
CA THR A 25 -11.30 33.96 -24.35
C THR A 25 -9.82 33.57 -24.44
N SER A 26 -9.33 32.74 -23.51
CA SER A 26 -8.01 32.12 -23.62
C SER A 26 -8.09 30.88 -24.49
N SER A 27 -7.29 30.85 -25.56
CA SER A 27 -7.14 29.72 -26.46
C SER A 27 -6.30 28.63 -25.79
N THR A 28 -6.95 27.56 -25.34
CA THR A 28 -6.29 26.40 -24.74
C THR A 28 -5.59 25.57 -25.82
N THR A 29 -4.27 25.47 -25.73
CA THR A 29 -3.48 24.58 -26.60
C THR A 29 -3.43 23.19 -25.95
N THR A 30 -4.13 22.22 -26.53
CA THR A 30 -4.15 20.84 -26.05
C THR A 30 -2.88 20.12 -26.47
N THR A 31 -1.96 19.87 -25.54
CA THR A 31 -0.78 19.03 -25.78
C THR A 31 -1.14 17.58 -25.51
N THR A 32 -1.22 16.76 -26.56
CA THR A 32 -1.48 15.32 -26.46
C THR A 32 -0.16 14.60 -26.17
N SER A 33 0.11 14.29 -24.90
CA SER A 33 1.23 13.42 -24.53
C SER A 33 0.86 11.96 -24.81
N THR A 34 1.58 11.33 -25.73
CA THR A 34 1.39 9.91 -26.06
C THR A 34 2.16 9.06 -25.05
N THR A 35 1.46 8.51 -24.05
CA THR A 35 2.06 7.57 -23.09
C THR A 35 2.17 6.20 -23.76
N THR A 36 3.39 5.77 -24.05
CA THR A 36 3.66 4.39 -24.51
C THR A 36 3.57 3.46 -23.31
N THR A 37 2.44 2.76 -23.19
CA THR A 37 2.28 1.69 -22.20
C THR A 37 2.97 0.44 -22.73
N THR A 38 4.14 0.10 -22.19
CA THR A 38 4.82 -1.15 -22.50
C THR A 38 4.11 -2.28 -21.75
N THR A 39 3.30 -3.06 -22.47
CA THR A 39 2.65 -4.25 -21.93
C THR A 39 3.64 -5.40 -21.92
N THR A 40 4.32 -5.61 -20.80
CA THR A 40 5.19 -6.77 -20.60
C THR A 40 4.32 -8.03 -20.65
N THR A 41 4.47 -8.83 -21.71
CA THR A 41 3.73 -10.08 -21.88
C THR A 41 4.39 -11.14 -20.99
N THR A 42 3.88 -11.32 -19.78
CA THR A 42 4.36 -12.35 -18.86
C THR A 42 3.79 -13.70 -19.25
N THR A 43 4.67 -14.65 -19.58
CA THR A 43 4.38 -16.08 -19.69
C THR A 43 3.56 -16.52 -18.47
N PRO A 44 2.42 -17.20 -18.64
CA PRO A 44 1.62 -17.63 -17.51
C PRO A 44 2.43 -18.64 -16.70
N THR A 45 2.28 -18.60 -15.38
CA THR A 45 2.92 -19.47 -14.35
C THR A 45 4.15 -18.90 -13.63
N SER A 46 4.27 -17.59 -13.40
CA SER A 46 5.21 -17.12 -12.38
C SER A 46 4.58 -17.22 -10.99
N ASN A 47 5.31 -17.83 -10.07
CA ASN A 47 5.08 -17.67 -8.64
C ASN A 47 5.00 -16.17 -8.28
N PRO A 48 4.23 -15.77 -7.26
CA PRO A 48 4.24 -14.38 -6.79
C PRO A 48 5.65 -14.01 -6.32
N SER A 49 6.18 -12.90 -6.81
CA SER A 49 7.54 -12.45 -6.51
C SER A 49 7.55 -10.98 -6.08
N ILE A 50 8.58 -10.60 -5.32
CA ILE A 50 8.77 -9.23 -4.83
C ILE A 50 10.25 -8.89 -4.80
N PHE A 51 10.58 -7.66 -5.18
CA PHE A 51 11.91 -7.09 -5.00
C PHE A 51 12.06 -6.58 -3.57
N VAL A 52 13.15 -6.95 -2.92
CA VAL A 52 13.50 -6.53 -1.56
C VAL A 52 14.81 -5.78 -1.64
N SER A 53 14.77 -4.49 -1.31
CA SER A 53 15.95 -3.60 -1.36
C SER A 53 17.02 -4.02 -0.34
N ASN A 54 18.28 -3.79 -0.67
CA ASN A 54 19.44 -4.05 0.21
C ASN A 54 19.43 -3.19 1.48
N ASN A 55 18.60 -2.15 1.55
CA ASN A 55 18.45 -1.30 2.74
C ASN A 55 17.59 -1.93 3.85
N ILE A 56 16.99 -3.11 3.61
CA ILE A 56 16.31 -3.87 4.65
C ILE A 56 17.35 -4.75 5.36
N LEU A 57 17.56 -4.49 6.65
CA LEU A 57 18.46 -5.29 7.49
C LEU A 57 17.90 -6.71 7.66
N GLU A 58 18.77 -7.72 7.74
CA GLU A 58 18.40 -9.14 7.93
C GLU A 58 17.65 -9.42 9.25
N GLU A 59 17.64 -8.47 10.19
CA GLU A 59 16.85 -8.55 11.42
C GLU A 59 15.41 -8.05 11.23
N ASN A 60 15.20 -7.12 10.29
CA ASN A 60 13.89 -6.52 9.96
C ASN A 60 13.16 -7.28 8.85
N PHE A 61 13.90 -8.09 8.10
CA PHE A 61 13.38 -9.11 7.22
C PHE A 61 13.72 -10.42 7.90
N PRO A 62 12.77 -11.23 8.40
CA PRO A 62 13.10 -12.55 8.95
C PRO A 62 13.61 -13.47 7.83
N VAL A 63 14.84 -13.26 7.33
CA VAL A 63 15.58 -14.22 6.50
C VAL A 63 15.91 -15.46 7.36
N GLY A 64 15.75 -15.37 8.68
CA GLY A 64 16.01 -16.45 9.63
C GLY A 64 15.00 -17.60 9.61
N GLN A 65 13.72 -17.36 9.29
CA GLN A 65 12.74 -18.38 8.93
C GLN A 65 11.61 -17.68 8.18
N PRO A 66 11.67 -17.57 6.83
CA PRO A 66 10.44 -17.76 6.09
C PRO A 66 9.86 -19.03 6.71
N THR A 67 8.63 -19.03 7.22
CA THR A 67 8.03 -20.32 7.60
C THR A 67 8.35 -21.24 6.43
N ALA A 68 8.96 -22.41 6.67
CA ALA A 68 9.68 -23.21 5.66
C ALA A 68 8.81 -23.63 4.43
N ARG A 69 7.59 -23.12 4.38
CA ARG A 69 6.51 -23.20 3.42
C ARG A 69 6.45 -22.05 2.42
N ALA A 70 7.13 -20.91 2.61
CA ALA A 70 6.85 -19.69 1.84
C ALA A 70 7.71 -19.49 0.57
N ILE A 71 8.99 -19.87 0.53
CA ILE A 71 9.87 -19.58 -0.63
C ILE A 71 9.90 -20.77 -1.60
N SER A 72 9.51 -20.53 -2.86
CA SER A 72 9.42 -21.56 -3.91
C SER A 72 10.71 -21.78 -4.70
N GLY A 73 11.82 -21.17 -4.29
CA GLY A 73 13.14 -21.65 -4.69
C GLY A 73 13.84 -20.91 -5.83
N GLU A 74 13.56 -19.64 -6.10
CA GLU A 74 14.48 -18.80 -6.87
C GLU A 74 14.60 -17.40 -6.26
N THR A 75 15.84 -17.08 -5.87
CA THR A 75 16.25 -15.71 -5.56
C THR A 75 17.15 -15.20 -6.67
N SER A 76 16.79 -14.08 -7.29
CA SER A 76 17.66 -13.40 -8.26
C SER A 76 18.35 -12.24 -7.56
N ASN A 77 19.68 -12.20 -7.61
CA ASN A 77 20.45 -11.07 -7.10
C ASN A 77 20.34 -9.91 -8.10
N CYS A 78 20.02 -8.73 -7.59
CA CYS A 78 19.96 -7.48 -8.34
C CYS A 78 21.02 -6.51 -7.80
N VAL A 79 21.26 -5.40 -8.50
CA VAL A 79 22.27 -4.42 -8.06
C VAL A 79 21.91 -3.83 -6.69
N ASP A 80 20.63 -3.47 -6.52
CA ASP A 80 20.13 -2.74 -5.36
C ASP A 80 19.27 -3.61 -4.41
N GLY A 81 19.22 -4.93 -4.62
CA GLY A 81 18.35 -5.81 -3.86
C GLY A 81 18.35 -7.26 -4.33
N LYS A 82 17.30 -7.98 -3.95
CA LYS A 82 17.05 -9.37 -4.39
C LYS A 82 15.57 -9.54 -4.73
N ILE A 83 15.26 -10.33 -5.75
CA ILE A 83 13.89 -10.79 -5.99
C ILE A 83 13.69 -12.09 -5.23
N TYR A 84 12.61 -12.18 -4.46
CA TYR A 84 12.16 -13.39 -3.79
C TYR A 84 10.89 -13.90 -4.44
N SER A 85 10.83 -15.20 -4.74
CA SER A 85 9.64 -15.87 -5.29
C SER A 85 9.01 -16.81 -4.27
N TYR A 86 7.69 -16.67 -4.08
CA TYR A 86 6.93 -17.36 -3.06
C TYR A 86 6.04 -18.46 -3.62
N ASN A 87 5.70 -19.46 -2.82
CA ASN A 87 4.70 -20.44 -3.21
C ASN A 87 3.35 -19.76 -3.44
N LYS A 88 2.61 -20.26 -4.42
CA LYS A 88 1.23 -19.84 -4.64
C LYS A 88 0.40 -20.11 -3.39
N SER A 89 -0.44 -19.14 -3.04
CA SER A 89 -1.44 -19.29 -1.97
C SER A 89 -2.79 -18.87 -2.51
N THR A 90 -3.83 -19.58 -2.12
CA THR A 90 -5.23 -19.21 -2.40
C THR A 90 -5.96 -18.77 -1.12
N VAL A 91 -5.25 -18.65 0.00
CA VAL A 91 -5.81 -18.13 1.24
C VAL A 91 -6.07 -16.63 1.03
N SER A 92 -7.34 -16.25 1.02
CA SER A 92 -7.77 -14.88 0.76
C SER A 92 -8.09 -14.07 2.02
N ASP A 93 -8.19 -14.72 3.17
CA ASP A 93 -8.64 -14.12 4.42
C ASP A 93 -7.44 -13.70 5.28
N TRP A 94 -7.32 -12.40 5.57
CA TRP A 94 -6.18 -11.88 6.34
C TRP A 94 -6.17 -12.38 7.79
N GLN A 95 -7.35 -12.59 8.41
CA GLN A 95 -7.44 -13.21 9.73
C GLN A 95 -6.78 -14.59 9.72
N SER A 96 -7.06 -15.43 8.73
CA SER A 96 -6.44 -16.73 8.54
C SER A 96 -4.94 -16.60 8.24
N ILE A 97 -4.55 -15.67 7.35
CA ILE A 97 -3.14 -15.44 7.00
C ILE A 97 -2.31 -15.08 8.23
N ILE A 98 -2.82 -14.19 9.09
CA ILE A 98 -2.16 -13.77 10.33
C ILE A 98 -2.21 -14.90 11.36
N GLY A 99 -3.40 -15.44 11.62
CA GLY A 99 -3.61 -16.44 12.67
C GLY A 99 -2.91 -17.78 12.41
N THR A 100 -2.53 -18.06 11.16
CA THR A 100 -1.74 -19.25 10.79
C THR A 100 -0.31 -18.92 10.35
N GLU A 101 0.10 -17.64 10.43
CA GLU A 101 1.43 -17.16 10.03
C GLU A 101 1.82 -17.56 8.60
N THR A 102 0.86 -17.56 7.67
CA THR A 102 1.09 -17.89 6.25
C THR A 102 1.42 -16.67 5.39
N TYR A 103 1.65 -15.51 6.00
CA TYR A 103 2.23 -14.36 5.30
C TYR A 103 3.69 -14.66 4.91
N ALA A 104 4.21 -13.95 3.92
CA ALA A 104 5.58 -14.14 3.45
C ALA A 104 6.59 -13.56 4.44
N PHE A 105 6.44 -12.28 4.76
CA PHE A 105 7.22 -11.54 5.76
C PHE A 105 6.46 -10.27 6.15
N TYR A 106 6.93 -9.59 7.19
CA TYR A 106 6.51 -8.24 7.53
C TYR A 106 7.71 -7.30 7.48
N LEU A 107 7.45 -6.01 7.29
CA LEU A 107 8.44 -4.94 7.39
C LEU A 107 8.19 -4.17 8.68
N ASP A 108 9.20 -4.23 9.54
CA ASP A 108 9.26 -3.49 10.80
C ASP A 108 10.55 -2.67 10.80
N CYS A 109 10.47 -1.43 10.31
CA CYS A 109 11.60 -0.53 10.22
C CYS A 109 11.16 0.91 10.05
N ALA A 110 12.03 1.85 10.43
CA ALA A 110 11.83 3.26 10.15
C ALA A 110 11.66 3.50 8.63
N GLN A 111 10.60 4.23 8.26
CA GLN A 111 10.27 4.53 6.87
C GLN A 111 10.13 3.27 6.00
N ALA A 112 9.49 2.23 6.54
CA ALA A 112 9.08 1.07 5.75
C ALA A 112 8.27 1.54 4.55
N CYS A 113 8.68 1.13 3.35
CA CYS A 113 7.98 1.49 2.12
C CYS A 113 7.70 0.29 1.24
N ALA A 114 6.50 0.27 0.65
CA ALA A 114 6.05 -0.70 -0.32
C ALA A 114 5.58 -0.01 -1.62
N CYS A 115 6.03 -0.53 -2.76
CA CYS A 115 5.76 0.04 -4.07
C CYS A 115 4.96 -0.93 -4.94
N VAL A 116 3.86 -0.45 -5.51
CA VAL A 116 3.12 -1.13 -6.59
C VAL A 116 3.92 -1.02 -7.88
N THR A 117 4.44 0.17 -8.15
CA THR A 117 5.37 0.49 -9.25
C THR A 117 6.39 1.51 -8.74
N THR A 118 7.39 1.88 -9.54
CA THR A 118 8.33 2.96 -9.18
C THR A 118 7.68 4.34 -9.05
N GLU A 119 6.43 4.50 -9.51
CA GLU A 119 5.68 5.77 -9.47
C GLU A 119 4.48 5.73 -8.50
N GLU A 120 4.21 4.58 -7.89
CA GLU A 120 3.14 4.36 -6.89
C GLU A 120 3.71 3.58 -5.71
N CYS A 121 4.07 4.31 -4.66
CA CYS A 121 4.64 3.79 -3.43
C CYS A 121 3.90 4.31 -2.19
N TYR A 122 4.10 3.59 -1.09
CA TYR A 122 3.42 3.77 0.17
C TYR A 122 4.42 3.64 1.30
N GLU A 123 4.67 4.74 1.99
CA GLU A 123 5.59 4.79 3.13
C GLU A 123 4.81 4.86 4.44
N ALA A 124 5.25 4.09 5.44
CA ALA A 124 4.72 4.14 6.80
C ALA A 124 4.82 5.58 7.36
N SER A 125 3.71 6.11 7.85
CA SER A 125 3.65 7.46 8.43
C SER A 125 4.15 7.53 9.88
N SER A 126 4.31 6.39 10.54
CA SER A 126 4.96 6.23 11.84
C SER A 126 5.72 4.90 11.90
N GLU A 127 6.63 4.76 12.87
CA GLU A 127 7.33 3.50 13.16
C GLU A 127 6.42 2.43 13.75
N GLU A 128 5.20 2.80 14.17
CA GLU A 128 4.23 1.86 14.73
C GLU A 128 3.48 1.11 13.63
N ILE A 129 3.58 1.54 12.36
CA ILE A 129 2.92 0.89 11.24
C ILE A 129 3.78 -0.25 10.70
N LEU A 130 3.26 -1.47 10.79
CA LEU A 130 3.84 -2.67 10.20
C LEU A 130 3.20 -2.96 8.85
N LEU A 131 4.02 -3.36 7.86
CA LEU A 131 3.53 -3.79 6.56
C LEU A 131 3.67 -5.31 6.45
N LEU A 132 2.56 -6.06 6.42
CA LEU A 132 2.54 -7.50 6.23
C LEU A 132 2.35 -7.81 4.75
N LEU A 133 3.18 -8.69 4.19
CA LEU A 133 3.15 -9.06 2.79
C LEU A 133 2.74 -10.52 2.66
N ALA A 134 1.75 -10.82 1.81
CA ALA A 134 1.29 -12.19 1.58
C ALA A 134 1.11 -12.49 0.08
N PRO A 135 1.53 -13.68 -0.40
CA PRO A 135 1.21 -14.12 -1.75
C PRO A 135 -0.28 -14.46 -1.83
N PHE A 136 -0.92 -14.11 -2.95
CA PHE A 136 -2.27 -14.59 -3.26
C PHE A 136 -2.43 -14.78 -4.76
N CYS A 137 -3.09 -15.88 -5.13
CA CYS A 137 -3.38 -16.27 -6.49
C CYS A 137 -4.89 -16.45 -6.69
N LEU A 138 -5.44 -15.75 -7.69
CA LEU A 138 -6.80 -15.96 -8.17
C LEU A 138 -6.75 -16.50 -9.60
N GLY A 139 -7.07 -17.78 -9.76
CA GLY A 139 -6.82 -18.50 -11.01
C GLY A 139 -5.31 -18.53 -11.31
N ASP A 140 -4.94 -18.06 -12.50
CA ASP A 140 -3.54 -18.01 -12.95
C ASP A 140 -2.83 -16.69 -12.59
N SER A 141 -3.54 -15.72 -12.00
CA SER A 141 -2.97 -14.43 -11.62
C SER A 141 -2.51 -14.46 -10.17
N CYS A 142 -1.20 -14.35 -9.94
CA CYS A 142 -0.58 -14.27 -8.62
C CYS A 142 0.05 -12.90 -8.39
N ALA A 143 -0.05 -12.37 -7.17
CA ALA A 143 0.63 -11.16 -6.75
C ALA A 143 0.95 -11.20 -5.25
N MET A 144 1.85 -10.32 -4.82
CA MET A 144 2.08 -10.03 -3.41
C MET A 144 1.15 -8.91 -2.99
N TYR A 145 0.41 -9.08 -1.90
CA TYR A 145 -0.50 -8.09 -1.36
C TYR A 145 0.00 -7.59 -0.02
N MET A 146 -0.21 -6.31 0.24
CA MET A 146 0.13 -5.67 1.50
C MET A 146 -1.09 -5.47 2.38
N LEU A 147 -0.93 -5.79 3.66
CA LEU A 147 -1.76 -5.33 4.77
C LEU A 147 -0.94 -4.38 5.64
N ALA A 148 -1.42 -3.16 5.85
CA ALA A 148 -0.85 -2.24 6.84
C ALA A 148 -1.61 -2.35 8.15
N ILE A 149 -0.89 -2.49 9.27
CA ILE A 149 -1.46 -2.52 10.62
C ILE A 149 -0.75 -1.51 11.52
N ASP A 150 -1.51 -0.88 12.40
CA ASP A 150 -0.98 -0.02 13.45
C ASP A 150 -0.76 -0.89 14.70
N SER A 151 0.50 -1.03 15.11
CA SER A 151 0.87 -1.77 16.31
C SER A 151 0.55 -1.00 17.59
N SER A 152 0.30 0.31 17.50
CA SER A 152 -0.23 1.07 18.61
C SER A 152 -1.65 0.59 18.90
N LEU A 153 -1.94 0.29 20.17
CA LEU A 153 -3.30 -0.09 20.59
C LEU A 153 -4.34 1.02 20.33
N SER A 154 -3.88 2.22 19.97
CA SER A 154 -4.68 3.29 19.39
C SER A 154 -5.03 2.97 17.93
N GLN A 155 -6.03 2.11 17.74
CA GLN A 155 -6.63 1.82 16.43
C GLN A 155 -7.34 3.04 15.83
N SER A 156 -6.59 4.09 15.50
CA SER A 156 -7.11 5.18 14.69
C SER A 156 -7.24 4.64 13.26
N SER A 157 -8.45 4.26 12.88
CA SER A 157 -8.75 3.82 11.51
C SER A 157 -8.46 4.89 10.45
N ALA A 158 -8.25 6.15 10.88
CA ALA A 158 -7.85 7.27 10.04
C ALA A 158 -6.34 7.34 9.74
N THR A 159 -5.51 6.44 10.28
CA THR A 159 -4.08 6.42 9.96
C THR A 159 -3.88 6.14 8.46
N GLU A 160 -3.16 7.03 7.79
CA GLU A 160 -2.86 6.95 6.35
C GLU A 160 -1.39 6.59 6.14
N LEU A 161 -1.10 5.82 5.09
CA LEU A 161 0.26 5.71 4.57
C LEU A 161 0.59 6.95 3.75
N ASN A 162 1.84 7.40 3.82
CA ASN A 162 2.34 8.47 2.97
C ASN A 162 2.39 7.98 1.53
N ALA A 163 1.57 8.57 0.66
CA ALA A 163 1.59 8.28 -0.77
C ALA A 163 2.83 8.93 -1.42
N VAL A 164 3.70 8.12 -2.00
CA VAL A 164 4.98 8.55 -2.60
C VAL A 164 4.97 8.23 -4.10
N GLY A 165 5.19 9.25 -4.93
CA GLY A 165 5.23 9.13 -6.38
C GLY A 165 4.04 9.78 -7.09
N SER A 166 4.15 9.95 -8.40
CA SER A 166 3.18 10.71 -9.22
C SER A 166 1.86 9.96 -9.48
N LYS A 167 1.83 8.64 -9.29
CA LYS A 167 0.65 7.79 -9.45
C LYS A 167 0.11 7.26 -8.13
N ALA A 168 0.75 7.58 -7.02
CA ALA A 168 0.31 7.14 -5.71
C ALA A 168 -1.08 7.73 -5.38
N THR A 169 -1.96 6.86 -4.91
CA THR A 169 -3.31 7.22 -4.44
C THR A 169 -3.38 7.05 -2.95
N THR A 170 -4.23 7.79 -2.24
CA THR A 170 -4.40 7.63 -0.79
C THR A 170 -4.69 6.17 -0.41
N PHE A 171 -4.00 5.67 0.61
CA PHE A 171 -4.22 4.34 1.18
C PHE A 171 -4.26 4.45 2.70
N THR A 172 -5.40 4.07 3.29
CA THR A 172 -5.65 4.21 4.73
C THR A 172 -5.87 2.85 5.36
N LEU A 173 -5.63 2.74 6.67
CA LEU A 173 -5.88 1.49 7.37
C LEU A 173 -7.36 1.08 7.29
N ALA A 174 -8.28 2.03 7.48
CA ALA A 174 -9.72 1.80 7.30
C ALA A 174 -10.12 1.25 5.91
N SER A 175 -9.34 1.55 4.87
CA SER A 175 -9.67 1.07 3.52
C SER A 175 -9.59 -0.46 3.40
N GLN A 176 -8.83 -1.10 4.30
CA GLN A 176 -8.61 -2.54 4.38
C GLN A 176 -9.68 -3.26 5.21
N ASP A 177 -10.41 -2.53 6.04
CA ASP A 177 -11.41 -3.08 6.95
C ASP A 177 -12.78 -3.24 6.27
N ASP A 178 -13.47 -4.30 6.64
CA ASP A 178 -14.91 -4.44 6.47
C ASP A 178 -15.62 -3.88 7.70
N LEU A 179 -16.14 -2.66 7.55
CA LEU A 179 -16.84 -1.92 8.60
C LEU A 179 -18.07 -2.65 9.15
N ALA A 180 -18.65 -3.60 8.40
CA ALA A 180 -19.81 -4.36 8.87
C ALA A 180 -19.42 -5.46 9.86
N THR A 181 -18.23 -6.05 9.69
CA THR A 181 -17.78 -7.21 10.46
C THR A 181 -16.65 -6.89 11.44
N GLY A 182 -16.01 -5.73 11.30
CA GLY A 182 -14.80 -5.39 12.06
C GLY A 182 -13.62 -6.29 11.72
N SER A 183 -13.66 -6.95 10.57
CA SER A 183 -12.60 -7.83 10.05
C SER A 183 -11.91 -7.17 8.86
N TYR A 184 -10.87 -7.81 8.33
CA TYR A 184 -10.23 -7.33 7.11
C TYR A 184 -11.05 -7.81 5.91
N LYS A 185 -11.04 -7.03 4.82
CA LYS A 185 -11.61 -7.47 3.55
C LYS A 185 -10.86 -8.70 3.01
N PRO A 186 -11.53 -9.61 2.27
CA PRO A 186 -10.85 -10.71 1.61
C PRO A 186 -10.03 -10.23 0.40
N LEU A 187 -9.04 -11.02 -0.01
CA LEU A 187 -8.29 -10.88 -1.26
C LEU A 187 -9.07 -11.47 -2.46
N PRO A 188 -9.02 -10.85 -3.66
CA PRO A 188 -8.43 -9.54 -3.93
C PRO A 188 -9.44 -8.43 -3.57
N GLY A 189 -9.19 -7.72 -2.47
CA GLY A 189 -9.96 -6.54 -2.06
C GLY A 189 -9.31 -5.24 -2.56
N ASN A 190 -9.48 -4.16 -1.81
CA ASN A 190 -8.81 -2.87 -2.08
C ASN A 190 -7.32 -2.84 -1.67
N PHE A 191 -6.72 -4.02 -1.44
CA PHE A 191 -5.32 -4.15 -1.05
C PHE A 191 -4.40 -3.84 -2.24
N LYS A 192 -3.22 -3.31 -1.92
CA LYS A 192 -2.21 -2.96 -2.93
C LYS A 192 -1.40 -4.18 -3.32
N LYS A 193 -1.21 -4.37 -4.63
CA LYS A 193 -0.32 -5.37 -5.21
C LYS A 193 1.11 -4.82 -5.20
N ILE A 194 1.96 -5.34 -4.33
CA ILE A 194 3.31 -4.80 -4.13
C ILE A 194 4.31 -5.55 -5.01
N ALA A 195 5.13 -4.78 -5.71
CA ALA A 195 6.23 -5.30 -6.53
C ALA A 195 7.59 -5.12 -5.84
N ALA A 196 7.73 -4.12 -4.95
CA ALA A 196 8.99 -3.86 -4.26
C ALA A 196 8.81 -3.32 -2.84
N VAL A 197 9.79 -3.56 -1.99
CA VAL A 197 9.84 -3.05 -0.61
C VAL A 197 11.23 -2.56 -0.21
N GLY A 198 11.29 -1.64 0.76
CA GLY A 198 12.52 -1.09 1.32
C GLY A 198 12.33 -0.46 2.71
N CYS A 199 13.45 -0.15 3.37
CA CYS A 199 13.52 0.62 4.63
C CYS A 199 14.32 1.92 4.43
N GLY A 200 14.02 2.98 5.18
CA GLY A 200 14.69 4.28 5.00
C GLY A 200 14.35 4.98 3.68
N GLY A 201 13.16 4.69 3.12
CA GLY A 201 12.64 5.27 1.88
C GLY A 201 12.24 4.24 0.82
N CYS A 202 11.47 4.71 -0.16
CA CYS A 202 10.90 3.87 -1.20
C CYS A 202 11.94 3.42 -2.24
N PRO A 203 11.92 2.13 -2.66
CA PRO A 203 12.81 1.64 -3.71
C PRO A 203 12.51 2.32 -5.05
N VAL A 204 13.39 3.24 -5.46
CA VAL A 204 13.22 4.07 -6.66
C VAL A 204 13.56 3.33 -7.96
N ARG A 205 14.28 2.20 -7.89
CA ARG A 205 14.72 1.41 -9.05
C ARG A 205 14.71 -0.07 -8.73
N MET A 206 14.12 -0.86 -9.62
CA MET A 206 14.13 -2.32 -9.58
C MET A 206 15.01 -2.80 -10.74
N ASN A 207 16.32 -2.58 -10.63
CA ASN A 207 17.27 -2.98 -11.69
C ASN A 207 17.70 -4.43 -11.48
N CYS A 208 16.93 -5.31 -12.08
CA CYS A 208 17.21 -6.71 -12.35
C CYS A 208 17.02 -6.91 -13.87
#